data_AF-A0AAU2D9Y0-F1
#
_entry.id   AF-A0AAU2D9Y0-F1
#
_cell.length_a   1.000
_cell.length_b   1.000
_cell.length_c   1.000
_cell.angle_alpha   90.00
_cell.angle_beta   90.00
_cell.angle_gamma   90.00
#
_symmetry.space_group_name_H-M   'P 1'
#
loop_
_entity.id
_entity.type
_entity.pdbx_description
1 polymer ?
#
loop_
_entity_poly.entity_id
_entity_poly.type
_entity_poly.pdbx_seq_one_letter_code
_entity_poly.pdbx_strand_id
1 'polypeptide(L)'
;MDAAWDVSVVSRLNIEWEWVCAQDGNAQRVRGWLVEAGVLDACEAPHMLGALLQVLDERSRREGHRFSDAWLGLLLQHAADGDELAARVVVQAMLPAAVRMTARSVRSEEPWDEVAQVVLGALWQAVRSYPAAREPWQVARHLRLEMWHHTSRDLKREYAALGLPLDEWVDLSAECDPEAEAHASLLEVAAAEAGLGGGVEGARGELVELLVWALEQKVLSRDAAVAIADHYREGAPDDRTAARDAGTSPAAMRKRRSRAVAQLRAAATQWAVAA
;
A
#
# COMPACT_ATOMS: atom_id res chain seq x y z
N MET A 1 2.30 37.20 -5.43
CA MET A 1 1.89 36.31 -6.54
C MET A 1 1.50 35.02 -5.88
N ASP A 2 0.19 34.80 -5.80
CA ASP A 2 -0.49 34.09 -4.72
C ASP A 2 -0.27 32.57 -4.74
N ALA A 3 0.29 32.04 -3.65
CA ALA A 3 0.37 30.61 -3.34
C ALA A 3 -0.92 30.14 -2.63
N ALA A 4 -2.05 30.30 -3.30
CA ALA A 4 -3.35 29.94 -2.77
C ALA A 4 -3.93 28.77 -3.58
N TRP A 5 -3.92 27.57 -2.96
CA TRP A 5 -4.73 26.39 -3.29
C TRP A 5 -4.25 25.42 -4.38
N ASP A 6 -3.00 24.98 -4.38
CA ASP A 6 -2.71 23.69 -5.03
C ASP A 6 -3.14 22.53 -4.12
N VAL A 7 -4.45 22.39 -3.95
CA VAL A 7 -5.07 21.27 -3.22
C VAL A 7 -5.05 20.10 -4.18
N SER A 8 -4.27 19.07 -3.84
CA SER A 8 -4.15 17.85 -4.64
C SER A 8 -5.52 17.28 -5.03
N VAL A 9 -5.59 16.58 -6.16
CA VAL A 9 -6.86 16.00 -6.64
C VAL A 9 -7.46 15.03 -5.60
N VAL A 10 -6.61 14.33 -4.84
CA VAL A 10 -7.04 13.43 -3.76
C VAL A 10 -7.57 14.21 -2.56
N SER A 11 -6.93 15.31 -2.18
CA SER A 11 -7.43 16.20 -1.13
C SER A 11 -8.80 16.78 -1.51
N ARG A 12 -9.00 17.16 -2.79
CA ARG A 12 -10.29 17.65 -3.29
C ARG A 12 -11.37 16.57 -3.21
N LEU A 13 -11.07 15.33 -3.61
CA LEU A 13 -12.00 14.21 -3.47
C LEU A 13 -12.38 13.94 -2.02
N ASN A 14 -11.45 14.05 -1.07
CA ASN A 14 -11.75 13.88 0.35
C ASN A 14 -12.62 15.01 0.90
N ILE A 15 -12.38 16.26 0.47
CA ILE A 15 -13.27 17.38 0.83
C ILE A 15 -14.67 17.11 0.27
N GLU A 16 -14.80 16.79 -1.02
CA GLU A 16 -16.08 16.42 -1.63
C GLU A 16 -16.76 15.25 -0.92
N TRP A 17 -15.98 14.29 -0.43
CA TRP A 17 -16.49 13.17 0.36
C TRP A 17 -17.13 13.61 1.67
N GLU A 18 -16.55 14.59 2.36
CA GLU A 18 -17.15 15.18 3.57
C GLU A 18 -18.52 15.80 3.26
N TRP A 19 -18.65 16.48 2.12
CA TRP A 19 -19.96 17.00 1.66
C TRP A 19 -20.95 15.89 1.37
N VAL A 20 -20.54 14.82 0.68
CA VAL A 20 -21.40 13.64 0.41
C VAL A 20 -21.85 12.98 1.71
N CYS A 21 -20.97 12.90 2.71
CA CYS A 21 -21.29 12.36 4.03
C CYS A 21 -22.27 13.25 4.82
N ALA A 22 -22.18 14.56 4.65
CA ALA A 22 -23.02 15.54 5.35
C ALA A 22 -24.41 15.70 4.72
N GLN A 23 -24.62 15.24 3.49
CA GLN A 23 -25.93 15.30 2.83
C GLN A 23 -26.93 14.34 3.48
N ASP A 24 -28.09 14.89 3.84
CA ASP A 24 -29.18 14.15 4.45
C ASP A 24 -29.66 12.99 3.55
N GLY A 25 -29.85 11.82 4.16
CA GLY A 25 -30.39 10.65 3.48
C GLY A 25 -29.38 9.76 2.75
N ASN A 26 -28.19 10.25 2.39
CA ASN A 26 -27.15 9.42 1.74
C ASN A 26 -26.74 8.23 2.61
N ALA A 27 -26.46 8.48 3.89
CA ALA A 27 -26.12 7.42 4.84
C ALA A 27 -27.27 6.41 4.99
N GLN A 28 -28.52 6.87 5.07
CA GLN A 28 -29.69 6.01 5.21
C GLN A 28 -29.91 5.14 3.98
N ARG A 29 -29.64 5.66 2.78
CA ARG A 29 -29.77 4.95 1.51
C ARG A 29 -28.75 3.83 1.38
N VAL A 30 -27.46 4.13 1.60
CA VAL A 30 -26.38 3.12 1.57
C VAL A 30 -26.56 2.08 2.66
N ARG A 31 -26.93 2.50 3.87
CA ARG A 31 -27.28 1.60 4.97
C ARG A 31 -28.45 0.69 4.61
N GLY A 32 -29.48 1.23 3.96
CA GLY A 32 -30.64 0.45 3.49
C GLY A 32 -30.20 -0.70 2.59
N TRP A 33 -29.40 -0.41 1.56
CA TRP A 33 -28.87 -1.43 0.66
C TRP A 33 -28.10 -2.54 1.40
N LEU A 34 -27.16 -2.16 2.26
CA LEU A 34 -26.33 -3.12 3.00
C LEU A 34 -27.15 -4.01 3.94
N VAL A 35 -28.17 -3.45 4.59
CA VAL A 35 -29.03 -4.18 5.53
C VAL A 35 -30.00 -5.09 4.78
N GLU A 36 -30.63 -4.60 3.71
CA GLU A 36 -31.55 -5.39 2.88
C GLU A 36 -30.86 -6.57 2.21
N ALA A 37 -29.58 -6.40 1.82
CA ALA A 37 -28.77 -7.47 1.26
C ALA A 37 -28.15 -8.41 2.32
N GLY A 38 -28.35 -8.13 3.61
CA GLY A 38 -27.79 -8.92 4.72
C GLY A 38 -26.27 -8.83 4.88
N VAL A 39 -25.63 -7.79 4.33
CA VAL A 39 -24.20 -7.53 4.51
C VAL A 39 -23.91 -7.05 5.93
N LEU A 40 -24.77 -6.20 6.48
CA LEU A 40 -24.69 -5.69 7.84
C LEU A 40 -26.04 -5.85 8.53
N ASP A 41 -26.00 -6.11 9.84
CA ASP A 41 -27.21 -6.02 10.66
C ASP A 41 -27.58 -4.55 10.91
N ALA A 42 -28.88 -4.27 11.04
CA ALA A 42 -29.39 -2.90 11.22
C ALA A 42 -28.87 -2.21 12.48
N CYS A 43 -28.48 -2.98 13.51
CA CYS A 43 -27.88 -2.51 14.75
C CYS A 43 -26.37 -2.25 14.63
N GLU A 44 -25.69 -2.86 13.66
CA GLU A 44 -24.26 -2.70 13.41
C GLU A 44 -23.97 -1.56 12.42
N ALA A 45 -24.95 -1.21 11.58
CA ALA A 45 -24.79 -0.20 10.54
C ALA A 45 -24.96 1.24 11.08
N PRO A 46 -23.88 2.07 11.13
CA PRO A 46 -23.96 3.43 11.62
C PRO A 46 -24.84 4.34 10.76
N HIS A 47 -25.35 5.42 11.38
CA HIS A 47 -26.18 6.43 10.69
C HIS A 47 -25.38 7.49 9.93
N MET A 48 -24.04 7.47 10.04
CA MET A 48 -23.15 8.38 9.31
C MET A 48 -22.40 7.60 8.23
N LEU A 49 -22.39 8.11 7.00
CA LEU A 49 -21.81 7.41 5.85
C LEU A 49 -20.30 7.18 6.00
N GLY A 50 -19.55 8.16 6.53
CA GLY A 50 -18.11 8.00 6.80
C GLY A 50 -17.83 6.89 7.83
N ALA A 51 -18.62 6.84 8.91
CA ALA A 51 -18.50 5.78 9.91
C ALA A 51 -18.92 4.40 9.37
N LEU A 52 -19.91 4.36 8.47
CA LEU A 52 -20.32 3.15 7.78
C LEU A 52 -19.19 2.57 6.92
N LEU A 53 -18.48 3.39 6.15
CA LEU A 53 -17.30 2.95 5.40
C LEU A 53 -16.18 2.43 6.31
N GLN A 54 -15.95 3.09 7.46
CA GLN A 54 -14.95 2.62 8.43
C GLN A 54 -15.28 1.23 8.99
N VAL A 55 -16.56 0.97 9.32
CA VAL A 55 -17.03 -0.34 9.78
C VAL A 55 -16.84 -1.40 8.69
N LEU A 56 -17.17 -1.08 7.44
CA LEU A 56 -16.97 -2.00 6.32
C LEU A 56 -15.49 -2.33 6.10
N ASP A 57 -14.60 -1.34 6.18
CA ASP A 57 -13.16 -1.55 6.02
C ASP A 57 -12.56 -2.40 7.16
N GLU A 58 -12.88 -2.08 8.41
CA GLU A 58 -12.44 -2.85 9.57
C GLU A 58 -12.91 -4.30 9.51
N ARG A 59 -14.18 -4.51 9.14
CA ARG A 59 -14.76 -5.85 9.00
C ARG A 59 -14.16 -6.61 7.82
N SER A 60 -13.86 -5.92 6.71
CA SER A 60 -13.16 -6.51 5.57
C SER A 60 -11.75 -7.00 5.94
N ARG A 61 -11.04 -6.26 6.80
CA ARG A 61 -9.73 -6.70 7.32
C ARG A 61 -9.84 -7.92 8.23
N ARG A 62 -10.91 -8.03 9.02
CA ARG A 62 -11.15 -9.16 9.93
C ARG A 62 -11.68 -10.42 9.24
N GLU A 63 -12.62 -10.27 8.32
CA GLU A 63 -13.38 -11.37 7.69
C GLU A 63 -12.87 -11.71 6.28
N GLY A 64 -11.94 -10.91 5.77
CA GLY A 64 -11.23 -11.15 4.52
C GLY A 64 -12.03 -10.80 3.27
N HIS A 65 -11.49 -11.23 2.12
CA HIS A 65 -11.94 -10.74 0.82
C HIS A 65 -13.40 -11.10 0.49
N ARG A 66 -13.95 -12.20 1.02
CA ARG A 66 -15.35 -12.59 0.77
C ARG A 66 -16.34 -11.58 1.30
N PHE A 67 -16.08 -11.03 2.49
CA PHE A 67 -16.89 -9.95 3.05
C PHE A 67 -16.78 -8.69 2.17
N SER A 68 -15.55 -8.32 1.78
CA SER A 68 -15.37 -7.16 0.89
C SER A 68 -16.03 -7.32 -0.48
N ASP A 69 -15.97 -8.52 -1.05
CA ASP A 69 -16.56 -8.85 -2.33
C ASP A 69 -18.08 -8.70 -2.30
N ALA A 70 -18.72 -9.09 -1.19
CA ALA A 70 -20.17 -8.98 -1.02
C ALA A 70 -20.64 -7.52 -1.06
N TRP A 71 -20.04 -6.64 -0.24
CA TRP A 71 -20.49 -5.25 -0.15
C TRP A 71 -20.05 -4.40 -1.34
N LEU A 72 -18.82 -4.60 -1.86
CA LEU A 72 -18.37 -3.93 -3.07
C LEU A 72 -19.22 -4.36 -4.28
N GLY A 73 -19.49 -5.66 -4.40
CA GLY A 73 -20.32 -6.22 -5.46
C GLY A 73 -21.73 -5.64 -5.46
N LEU A 74 -22.37 -5.57 -4.29
CA LEU A 74 -23.68 -4.95 -4.12
C LEU A 74 -23.67 -3.47 -4.58
N LEU A 75 -22.70 -2.68 -4.14
CA LEU A 75 -22.63 -1.27 -4.54
C LEU A 75 -22.32 -1.11 -6.03
N LEU A 76 -21.55 -2.02 -6.63
CA LEU A 76 -21.30 -2.03 -8.07
C LEU A 76 -22.55 -2.37 -8.87
N GLN A 77 -23.44 -3.21 -8.35
CA GLN A 77 -24.75 -3.46 -8.96
C GLN A 77 -25.59 -2.18 -8.97
N HIS A 78 -25.70 -1.48 -7.84
CA HIS A 78 -26.38 -0.19 -7.78
C HIS A 78 -25.73 0.86 -8.71
N ALA A 79 -24.41 0.90 -8.77
CA ALA A 79 -23.68 1.79 -9.68
C ALA A 79 -23.98 1.48 -11.17
N ALA A 80 -24.10 0.19 -11.53
CA ALA A 80 -24.47 -0.23 -12.88
C ALA A 80 -25.92 0.15 -13.23
N ASP A 81 -26.82 0.18 -12.24
CA ASP A 81 -28.21 0.66 -12.38
C ASP A 81 -28.30 2.21 -12.44
N GLY A 82 -27.18 2.92 -12.38
CA GLY A 82 -27.08 4.37 -12.51
C GLY A 82 -27.04 5.13 -11.19
N ASP A 83 -26.84 4.45 -10.05
CA ASP A 83 -26.72 5.11 -8.76
C ASP A 83 -25.32 5.71 -8.54
N GLU A 84 -25.21 7.02 -8.75
CA GLU A 84 -23.95 7.76 -8.60
C GLU A 84 -23.42 7.73 -7.15
N LEU A 85 -24.29 7.62 -6.14
CA LEU A 85 -23.85 7.53 -4.75
C LEU A 85 -23.13 6.19 -4.51
N ALA A 86 -23.64 5.09 -5.07
CA ALA A 86 -23.00 3.79 -4.95
C ALA A 86 -21.62 3.78 -5.61
N ALA A 87 -21.50 4.32 -6.84
CA ALA A 87 -20.21 4.47 -7.51
C ALA A 87 -19.23 5.31 -6.68
N ARG A 88 -19.70 6.42 -6.11
CA ARG A 88 -18.88 7.32 -5.29
C ARG A 88 -18.37 6.66 -4.00
N VAL A 89 -19.19 5.83 -3.35
CA VAL A 89 -18.81 5.06 -2.15
C VAL A 89 -17.71 4.04 -2.49
N VAL A 90 -17.85 3.31 -3.60
CA VAL A 90 -16.83 2.35 -4.06
C VAL A 90 -15.51 3.06 -4.38
N VAL A 91 -15.56 4.20 -5.09
CA VAL A 91 -14.37 5.00 -5.37
C VAL A 91 -13.70 5.49 -4.10
N GLN A 92 -14.49 5.93 -3.09
CA GLN A 92 -13.91 6.35 -1.81
C GLN A 92 -13.18 5.19 -1.12
N ALA A 93 -13.78 4.00 -1.11
CA ALA A 93 -13.16 2.84 -0.48
C ALA A 93 -11.93 2.34 -1.23
N MET A 94 -11.89 2.52 -2.56
CA MET A 94 -10.75 2.16 -3.41
C MET A 94 -9.68 3.27 -3.49
N LEU A 95 -9.92 4.45 -2.90
CA LEU A 95 -9.02 5.60 -2.95
C LEU A 95 -7.60 5.28 -2.44
N PRO A 96 -7.40 4.51 -1.35
CA PRO A 96 -6.05 4.10 -0.93
C PRO A 96 -5.31 3.29 -2.00
N ALA A 97 -6.03 2.47 -2.79
CA ALA A 97 -5.43 1.72 -3.88
C ALA A 97 -5.06 2.62 -5.06
N ALA A 98 -5.88 3.63 -5.37
CA ALA A 98 -5.57 4.64 -6.38
C ALA A 98 -4.33 5.46 -5.99
N VAL A 99 -4.24 5.94 -4.75
CA VAL A 99 -3.06 6.69 -4.25
C VAL A 99 -1.77 5.87 -4.40
N ARG A 100 -1.80 4.58 -4.06
CA ARG A 100 -0.67 3.66 -4.25
C ARG A 100 -0.33 3.46 -5.74
N MET A 101 -1.34 3.32 -6.60
CA MET A 101 -1.14 3.18 -8.04
C MET A 101 -0.49 4.44 -8.63
N THR A 102 -0.92 5.62 -8.20
CA THR A 102 -0.31 6.89 -8.59
C THR A 102 1.16 6.92 -8.19
N ALA A 103 1.49 6.62 -6.92
CA ALA A 103 2.86 6.63 -6.45
C ALA A 103 3.79 5.69 -7.25
N ARG A 104 3.26 4.55 -7.73
CA ARG A 104 3.99 3.61 -8.60
C ARG A 104 4.09 4.04 -10.07
N SER A 105 3.18 4.89 -10.52
CA SER A 105 3.10 5.33 -11.91
C SER A 105 3.85 6.65 -12.16
N VAL A 106 4.09 7.43 -11.11
CA VAL A 106 4.82 8.70 -11.17
C VAL A 106 6.28 8.44 -11.49
N ARG A 107 6.79 9.09 -12.54
CA ARG A 107 8.22 9.12 -12.89
C ARG A 107 8.90 10.34 -12.26
N SER A 108 10.24 10.34 -12.22
CA SER A 108 11.04 11.37 -11.53
C SER A 108 10.80 12.82 -11.99
N GLU A 109 10.22 13.04 -13.17
CA GLU A 109 9.98 14.37 -13.74
C GLU A 109 8.50 14.77 -13.80
N GLU A 110 7.58 13.91 -13.35
CA GLU A 110 6.14 14.12 -13.52
C GLU A 110 5.47 14.67 -12.26
N PRO A 111 4.58 15.67 -12.41
CA PRO A 111 3.79 16.14 -11.29
C PRO A 111 2.79 15.05 -10.86
N TRP A 112 2.82 14.73 -9.56
CA TRP A 112 1.99 13.68 -8.98
C TRP A 112 0.50 13.84 -9.27
N ASP A 113 -0.01 15.09 -9.28
CA ASP A 113 -1.44 15.37 -9.50
C ASP A 113 -1.92 15.06 -10.91
N GLU A 114 -1.07 15.18 -11.93
CA GLU A 114 -1.44 14.81 -13.31
C GLU A 114 -1.62 13.29 -13.42
N VAL A 115 -0.67 12.52 -12.89
CA VAL A 115 -0.76 11.06 -12.82
C VAL A 115 -1.95 10.63 -11.95
N ALA A 116 -2.19 11.33 -10.83
CA ALA A 116 -3.32 11.06 -9.96
C ALA A 116 -4.66 11.25 -10.66
N GLN A 117 -4.81 12.28 -11.50
CA GLN A 117 -6.03 12.49 -12.29
C GLN A 117 -6.28 11.33 -13.27
N VAL A 118 -5.24 10.84 -13.95
CA VAL A 118 -5.35 9.69 -14.86
C VAL A 118 -5.76 8.42 -14.08
N VAL A 119 -5.11 8.16 -12.94
CA VAL A 119 -5.43 6.99 -12.10
C VAL A 119 -6.85 7.06 -11.54
N LEU A 120 -7.29 8.21 -11.04
CA LEU A 120 -8.63 8.39 -10.50
C LEU A 120 -9.70 8.30 -11.59
N GLY A 121 -9.43 8.85 -12.78
CA GLY A 121 -10.28 8.66 -13.95
C GLY A 121 -10.41 7.19 -14.34
N ALA A 122 -9.30 6.46 -14.33
CA ALA A 122 -9.26 5.01 -14.56
C ALA A 122 -10.03 4.21 -13.50
N LEU A 123 -9.93 4.58 -12.23
CA LEU A 123 -10.73 3.96 -11.14
C LEU A 123 -12.22 4.20 -11.36
N TRP A 124 -12.61 5.43 -11.67
CA TRP A 124 -14.01 5.77 -11.95
C TRP A 124 -14.53 4.95 -13.13
N GLN A 125 -13.75 4.85 -14.20
CA GLN A 125 -14.07 4.04 -15.36
C GLN A 125 -14.24 2.56 -14.98
N ALA A 126 -13.31 1.98 -14.20
CA ALA A 126 -13.38 0.58 -13.76
C ALA A 126 -14.62 0.28 -12.92
N VAL A 127 -15.03 1.21 -12.05
CA VAL A 127 -16.25 1.09 -11.24
C VAL A 127 -17.49 1.12 -12.13
N ARG A 128 -17.53 1.99 -13.14
CA ARG A 128 -18.68 2.14 -14.05
C ARG A 128 -18.78 1.05 -15.11
N SER A 129 -17.68 0.39 -15.45
CA SER A 129 -17.63 -0.69 -16.44
C SER A 129 -17.70 -2.09 -15.82
N TYR A 130 -17.78 -2.19 -14.49
CA TYR A 130 -17.77 -3.47 -13.79
C TYR A 130 -18.92 -4.38 -14.27
N PRO A 131 -18.67 -5.65 -14.61
CA PRO A 131 -19.69 -6.56 -15.12
C PRO A 131 -20.62 -7.04 -14.00
N ALA A 132 -21.60 -6.21 -13.63
CA ALA A 132 -22.55 -6.44 -12.53
C ALA A 132 -23.38 -7.73 -12.64
N ALA A 133 -23.51 -8.31 -13.84
CA ALA A 133 -24.18 -9.59 -14.06
C ALA A 133 -23.35 -10.81 -13.58
N ARG A 134 -22.09 -10.62 -13.19
CA ARG A 134 -21.23 -11.68 -12.65
C ARG A 134 -21.35 -11.75 -11.13
N GLU A 135 -21.20 -12.97 -10.59
CA GLU A 135 -21.05 -13.16 -9.15
C GLU A 135 -19.84 -12.35 -8.63
N PRO A 136 -20.00 -11.55 -7.56
CA PRO A 136 -18.90 -10.79 -6.99
C PRO A 136 -17.82 -11.71 -6.41
N TRP A 137 -16.65 -11.73 -7.03
CA TRP A 137 -15.48 -12.48 -6.54
C TRP A 137 -14.21 -11.72 -6.85
N GLN A 138 -13.35 -11.54 -5.83
CA GLN A 138 -12.12 -10.77 -5.93
C GLN A 138 -12.35 -9.37 -6.53
N VAL A 139 -13.43 -8.71 -6.11
CA VAL A 139 -13.92 -7.46 -6.69
C VAL A 139 -12.85 -6.37 -6.63
N ALA A 140 -12.25 -6.15 -5.46
CA ALA A 140 -11.19 -5.17 -5.29
C ALA A 140 -9.93 -5.49 -6.12
N ARG A 141 -9.63 -6.77 -6.36
CA ARG A 141 -8.52 -7.17 -7.26
C ARG A 141 -8.87 -6.84 -8.71
N HIS A 142 -10.08 -7.19 -9.14
CA HIS A 142 -10.54 -6.90 -10.50
C HIS A 142 -10.53 -5.39 -10.78
N LEU A 143 -11.11 -4.58 -9.88
CA LEU A 143 -11.10 -3.13 -10.02
C LEU A 143 -9.67 -2.56 -10.11
N ARG A 144 -8.72 -3.09 -9.34
CA ARG A 144 -7.31 -2.68 -9.43
C ARG A 144 -6.69 -3.04 -10.77
N LEU A 145 -6.97 -4.22 -11.31
CA LEU A 145 -6.46 -4.66 -12.61
C LEU A 145 -7.03 -3.81 -13.75
N GLU A 146 -8.33 -3.54 -13.75
CA GLU A 146 -8.97 -2.67 -14.74
C GLU A 146 -8.48 -1.23 -14.64
N MET A 147 -8.37 -0.69 -13.41
CA MET A 147 -7.76 0.61 -13.15
C MET A 147 -6.34 0.66 -13.74
N TRP A 148 -5.50 -0.34 -13.47
CA TRP A 148 -4.16 -0.43 -14.05
C TRP A 148 -4.18 -0.46 -15.58
N HIS A 149 -5.02 -1.30 -16.20
CA HIS A 149 -5.11 -1.39 -17.66
C HIS A 149 -5.52 -0.07 -18.30
N HIS A 150 -6.45 0.66 -17.70
CA HIS A 150 -6.84 2.00 -18.14
C HIS A 150 -5.71 3.01 -17.95
N THR A 151 -5.13 3.11 -16.75
CA THR A 151 -3.99 4.01 -16.45
C THR A 151 -2.82 3.77 -17.40
N SER A 152 -2.34 2.53 -17.52
CA SER A 152 -1.23 2.18 -18.40
C SER A 152 -1.54 2.57 -19.85
N ARG A 153 -2.76 2.32 -20.33
CA ARG A 153 -3.13 2.65 -21.72
C ARG A 153 -3.17 4.16 -21.95
N ASP A 154 -3.67 4.94 -21.00
CA ASP A 154 -3.83 6.38 -21.16
C ASP A 154 -2.48 7.10 -21.00
N LEU A 155 -1.65 6.68 -20.05
CA LEU A 155 -0.26 7.14 -19.95
C LEU A 155 0.55 6.80 -21.23
N LYS A 156 0.43 5.58 -21.79
CA LYS A 156 1.07 5.24 -23.09
C LYS A 156 0.68 6.22 -24.19
N ARG A 157 -0.59 6.59 -24.27
CA ARG A 157 -1.11 7.50 -25.30
C ARG A 157 -0.55 8.90 -25.11
N GLU A 158 -0.51 9.38 -23.87
CA GLU A 158 -0.02 10.71 -23.53
C GLU A 158 1.48 10.85 -23.85
N TYR A 159 2.31 9.89 -23.45
CA TYR A 159 3.75 9.92 -23.79
C TYR A 159 4.03 9.70 -25.27
N ALA A 160 3.27 8.85 -25.95
CA ALA A 160 3.40 8.68 -27.39
C ALA A 160 3.09 9.99 -28.15
N ALA A 161 2.14 10.79 -27.66
CA ALA A 161 1.82 12.10 -28.22
C ALA A 161 2.93 13.13 -27.98
N LEU A 162 3.74 12.97 -26.92
CA LEU A 162 4.86 13.86 -26.58
C LEU A 162 6.18 13.52 -27.30
N GLY A 163 6.20 12.44 -28.10
CA GLY A 163 7.39 12.04 -28.86
C GLY A 163 8.58 11.59 -27.99
N LEU A 164 8.33 11.25 -26.73
CA LEU A 164 9.34 10.71 -25.82
C LEU A 164 9.59 9.23 -26.17
N PRO A 165 10.86 8.77 -26.27
CA PRO A 165 11.18 7.39 -26.60
C PRO A 165 10.55 6.41 -25.59
N LEU A 166 9.96 5.33 -26.13
CA LEU A 166 9.17 4.32 -25.41
C LEU A 166 10.01 3.31 -24.59
N ASP A 167 11.32 3.50 -24.52
CA ASP A 167 12.24 2.55 -23.90
C ASP A 167 12.43 2.85 -22.40
N GLU A 168 11.47 2.35 -21.61
CA GLU A 168 11.57 1.89 -20.21
C GLU A 168 10.14 1.81 -19.64
N TRP A 169 9.34 0.89 -20.20
CA TRP A 169 8.16 0.44 -19.47
C TRP A 169 8.61 -0.67 -18.55
N VAL A 170 8.66 -0.38 -17.25
CA VAL A 170 8.73 -1.40 -16.21
C VAL A 170 7.58 -2.38 -16.46
N ASP A 171 7.92 -3.63 -16.70
CA ASP A 171 6.95 -4.71 -16.86
C ASP A 171 6.26 -4.98 -15.51
N LEU A 172 5.14 -4.29 -15.27
CA LEU A 172 4.28 -4.50 -14.10
C LEU A 172 3.28 -5.66 -14.32
N SER A 173 3.54 -6.56 -15.28
CA SER A 173 2.85 -7.87 -15.34
C SER A 173 3.37 -8.87 -14.29
N ALA A 174 4.45 -8.54 -13.58
CA ALA A 174 4.88 -9.28 -12.41
C ALA A 174 3.71 -9.37 -11.42
N GLU A 175 3.25 -10.59 -11.13
CA GLU A 175 2.26 -10.87 -10.10
C GLU A 175 2.74 -10.27 -8.78
N CYS A 176 2.28 -9.05 -8.48
CA CYS A 176 2.59 -8.34 -7.24
C CYS A 176 1.78 -9.01 -6.13
N ASP A 177 2.46 -9.81 -5.30
CA ASP A 177 1.92 -10.30 -4.03
C ASP A 177 1.77 -9.10 -3.08
N PRO A 178 0.52 -8.63 -2.82
CA PRO A 178 0.30 -7.43 -2.01
C PRO A 178 0.72 -7.62 -0.55
N GLU A 179 0.77 -8.86 -0.07
CA GLU A 179 1.20 -9.20 1.29
C GLU A 179 2.71 -9.03 1.42
N ALA A 180 3.48 -9.60 0.49
CA ALA A 180 4.94 -9.45 0.44
C ALA A 180 5.37 -7.97 0.31
N GLU A 181 4.61 -7.18 -0.46
CA GLU A 181 4.91 -5.77 -0.70
C GLU A 181 4.53 -4.85 0.47
N ALA A 182 3.42 -5.16 1.17
CA ALA A 182 3.05 -4.49 2.42
C ALA A 182 4.05 -4.82 3.54
N HIS A 183 4.49 -6.08 3.59
CA HIS A 183 5.55 -6.54 4.49
C HIS A 183 6.86 -5.81 4.21
N ALA A 184 7.28 -5.71 2.95
CA ALA A 184 8.47 -4.96 2.54
C ALA A 184 8.36 -3.48 2.94
N SER A 185 7.23 -2.82 2.70
CA SER A 185 7.03 -1.41 3.06
C SER A 185 7.09 -1.17 4.59
N LEU A 186 6.45 -2.04 5.38
CA LEU A 186 6.53 -1.98 6.84
C LEU A 186 7.95 -2.24 7.34
N LEU A 187 8.64 -3.18 6.69
CA LEU A 187 10.01 -3.51 7.00
C LEU A 187 10.96 -2.35 6.66
N GLU A 188 10.74 -1.61 5.57
CA GLU A 188 11.53 -0.41 5.25
C GLU A 188 11.40 0.68 6.32
N VAL A 189 10.19 0.91 6.81
CA VAL A 189 9.95 1.88 7.89
C VAL A 189 10.66 1.43 9.17
N ALA A 190 10.47 0.17 9.58
CA ALA A 190 11.12 -0.37 10.76
C ALA A 190 12.66 -0.37 10.64
N ALA A 191 13.18 -0.67 9.45
CA ALA A 191 14.60 -0.60 9.14
C ALA A 191 15.15 0.82 9.24
N ALA A 192 14.44 1.81 8.67
CA ALA A 192 14.81 3.21 8.76
C ALA A 192 14.82 3.71 10.22
N GLU A 193 13.79 3.37 10.99
CA GLU A 193 13.72 3.67 12.43
C GLU A 193 14.83 2.99 13.23
N ALA A 194 15.25 1.79 12.82
CA ALA A 194 16.37 1.04 13.40
C ALA A 194 17.75 1.52 12.92
N GLY A 195 17.82 2.36 11.88
CA GLY A 195 19.06 2.81 11.26
C GLY A 195 19.72 1.75 10.35
N LEU A 196 18.96 0.77 9.89
CA LEU A 196 19.39 -0.34 9.03
C LEU A 196 19.16 0.07 7.56
N GLY A 197 20.06 0.88 7.00
CA GLY A 197 19.94 1.37 5.63
C GLY A 197 20.25 0.33 4.55
N GLY A 198 20.02 0.70 3.28
CA GLY A 198 20.50 0.00 2.09
C GLY A 198 19.51 -0.97 1.41
N GLY A 199 18.21 -0.79 1.62
CA GLY A 199 17.14 -1.53 0.94
C GLY A 199 16.74 -2.84 1.64
N VAL A 200 15.55 -3.35 1.30
CA VAL A 200 14.94 -4.56 1.90
C VAL A 200 14.61 -5.64 0.87
N GLU A 201 15.20 -5.59 -0.32
CA GLU A 201 14.91 -6.53 -1.39
C GLU A 201 15.65 -7.88 -1.21
N GLY A 202 14.98 -8.98 -1.57
CA GLY A 202 15.56 -10.33 -1.61
C GLY A 202 16.16 -10.80 -0.28
N ALA A 203 17.29 -11.51 -0.33
CA ALA A 203 17.97 -12.06 0.86
C ALA A 203 18.40 -10.99 1.89
N ARG A 204 18.48 -9.73 1.46
CA ARG A 204 18.73 -8.61 2.36
C ARG A 204 17.49 -8.28 3.20
N GLY A 205 16.30 -8.32 2.61
CA GLY A 205 15.04 -8.15 3.32
C GLY A 205 14.91 -9.14 4.48
N GLU A 206 15.14 -10.43 4.21
CA GLU A 206 15.12 -11.49 5.24
C GLU A 206 16.11 -11.21 6.39
N LEU A 207 17.30 -10.69 6.07
CA LEU A 207 18.28 -10.29 7.08
C LEU A 207 17.80 -9.08 7.90
N VAL A 208 17.25 -8.06 7.24
CA VAL A 208 16.74 -6.85 7.90
C VAL A 208 15.57 -7.20 8.81
N GLU A 209 14.68 -8.08 8.37
CA GLU A 209 13.55 -8.58 9.15
C GLU A 209 14.00 -9.26 10.44
N LEU A 210 14.96 -10.20 10.33
CA LEU A 210 15.56 -10.84 11.51
C LEU A 210 16.19 -9.81 12.46
N LEU A 211 16.83 -8.77 11.95
CA LEU A 211 17.48 -7.74 12.75
C LEU A 211 16.47 -6.82 13.44
N VAL A 212 15.38 -6.45 12.76
CA VAL A 212 14.27 -5.68 13.35
C VAL A 212 13.64 -6.47 14.50
N TRP A 213 13.30 -7.74 14.28
CA TRP A 213 12.79 -8.62 15.33
C TRP A 213 13.77 -8.72 16.52
N ALA A 214 15.06 -8.90 16.25
CA ALA A 214 16.07 -9.03 17.31
C ALA A 214 16.22 -7.75 18.15
N LEU A 215 15.92 -6.58 17.57
CA LEU A 215 15.88 -5.30 18.30
C LEU A 215 14.62 -5.18 19.15
N GLU A 216 13.45 -5.54 18.61
CA GLU A 216 12.17 -5.54 19.34
C GLU A 216 12.21 -6.47 20.56
N GLN A 217 12.75 -7.68 20.38
CA GLN A 217 12.92 -8.67 21.45
C GLN A 217 14.14 -8.39 22.35
N LYS A 218 14.89 -7.31 22.08
CA LYS A 218 16.09 -6.89 22.82
C LYS A 218 17.18 -7.97 22.89
N VAL A 219 17.22 -8.85 21.89
CA VAL A 219 18.28 -9.86 21.71
C VAL A 219 19.59 -9.18 21.28
N LEU A 220 19.49 -8.15 20.45
CA LEU A 220 20.60 -7.32 20.00
C LEU A 220 20.46 -5.86 20.45
N SER A 221 21.61 -5.18 20.57
CA SER A 221 21.63 -3.72 20.62
C SER A 221 21.56 -3.13 19.21
N ARG A 222 21.09 -1.87 19.11
CA ARG A 222 21.06 -1.10 17.86
C ARG A 222 22.41 -1.09 17.14
N ASP A 223 23.49 -0.78 17.87
CA ASP A 223 24.85 -0.76 17.31
C ASP A 223 25.29 -2.12 16.75
N ALA A 224 24.85 -3.22 17.37
CA ALA A 224 25.17 -4.56 16.92
C ALA A 224 24.40 -4.94 15.65
N ALA A 225 23.13 -4.53 15.55
CA ALA A 225 22.30 -4.75 14.37
C ALA A 225 22.79 -3.94 13.17
N VAL A 226 23.09 -2.65 13.36
CA VAL A 226 23.68 -1.78 12.32
C VAL A 226 25.00 -2.36 11.81
N ALA A 227 25.88 -2.80 12.71
CA ALA A 227 27.16 -3.40 12.32
C ALA A 227 27.03 -4.70 11.50
N ILE A 228 25.93 -5.45 11.65
CA ILE A 228 25.64 -6.62 10.81
C ILE A 228 25.06 -6.16 9.47
N ALA A 229 24.05 -5.30 9.47
CA ALA A 229 23.41 -4.79 8.25
C ALA A 229 24.42 -4.10 7.30
N ASP A 230 25.29 -3.26 7.84
CA ASP A 230 26.34 -2.57 7.08
C ASP A 230 27.38 -3.52 6.50
N HIS A 231 27.62 -4.68 7.13
CA HIS A 231 28.60 -5.64 6.63
C HIS A 231 28.09 -6.43 5.44
N TYR A 232 26.79 -6.71 5.41
CA TYR A 232 26.13 -7.48 4.35
C TYR A 232 25.50 -6.60 3.27
N ARG A 233 25.67 -5.27 3.35
CA ARG A 233 25.15 -4.38 2.33
C ARG A 233 25.89 -4.56 1.01
N GLU A 234 25.17 -4.43 -0.10
CA GLU A 234 25.82 -4.37 -1.40
C GLU A 234 26.80 -3.18 -1.46
N GLY A 235 27.99 -3.43 -1.99
CA GLY A 235 29.09 -2.46 -1.98
C GLY A 235 29.64 -2.12 -0.58
N ALA A 236 29.48 -2.99 0.42
CA ALA A 236 30.09 -2.80 1.74
C ALA A 236 31.62 -2.67 1.62
N PRO A 237 32.24 -1.67 2.29
CA PRO A 237 33.69 -1.60 2.38
C PRO A 237 34.25 -2.81 3.12
N ASP A 238 35.49 -3.19 2.78
CA ASP A 238 36.17 -4.25 3.52
C ASP A 238 36.37 -3.90 5.01
N ASP A 239 36.61 -4.92 5.84
CA ASP A 239 36.76 -4.75 7.29
C ASP A 239 37.89 -3.79 7.69
N ARG A 240 38.87 -3.57 6.81
CA ARG A 240 39.98 -2.65 7.08
C ARG A 240 39.55 -1.20 6.89
N THR A 241 38.85 -0.94 5.79
CA THR A 241 38.32 0.37 5.44
C THR A 241 37.24 0.79 6.44
N ALA A 242 36.27 -0.09 6.71
CA ALA A 242 35.22 0.16 7.68
C ALA A 242 35.76 0.42 9.10
N ALA A 243 36.80 -0.32 9.52
CA ALA A 243 37.41 -0.12 10.83
C ALA A 243 38.16 1.21 10.93
N ARG A 244 38.82 1.64 9.86
CA ARG A 244 39.48 2.95 9.80
C ARG A 244 38.47 4.07 9.96
N ASP A 245 37.37 4.00 9.23
CA ASP A 245 36.34 5.04 9.23
C ASP A 245 35.59 5.10 10.58
N ALA A 246 35.44 3.95 11.26
CA ALA A 246 34.86 3.85 12.60
C ALA A 246 35.87 4.05 13.76
N GLY A 247 37.13 4.39 13.47
CA GLY A 247 38.16 4.61 14.50
C GLY A 247 38.46 3.38 15.37
N THR A 248 38.32 2.17 14.84
CA THR A 248 38.50 0.92 15.58
C THR A 248 39.43 -0.05 14.85
N SER A 249 39.70 -1.23 15.44
CA SER A 249 40.50 -2.26 14.78
C SER A 249 39.62 -3.25 14.01
N PRO A 250 40.07 -3.77 12.85
CA PRO A 250 39.33 -4.79 12.10
C PRO A 250 39.00 -6.04 12.93
N ALA A 251 39.93 -6.43 13.82
CA ALA A 251 39.72 -7.55 14.72
C ALA A 251 38.61 -7.29 15.76
N ALA A 252 38.53 -6.05 16.28
CA ALA A 252 37.47 -5.66 17.21
C ALA A 252 36.09 -5.64 16.53
N MET A 253 35.99 -5.20 15.27
CA MET A 253 34.75 -5.28 14.48
C MET A 253 34.31 -6.72 14.25
N ARG A 254 35.21 -7.59 13.77
CA ARG A 254 34.91 -9.02 13.60
C ARG A 254 34.45 -9.66 14.90
N LYS A 255 35.11 -9.37 16.02
CA LYS A 255 34.73 -9.90 17.34
C LYS A 255 33.38 -9.36 17.83
N ARG A 256 33.00 -8.13 17.48
CA ARG A 256 31.67 -7.57 17.78
C ARG A 256 30.58 -8.25 16.94
N ARG A 257 30.76 -8.33 15.62
CA ARG A 257 29.81 -9.04 14.73
C ARG A 257 29.68 -10.51 15.08
N SER A 258 30.79 -11.21 15.34
CA SER A 258 30.75 -12.62 15.75
C SER A 258 29.96 -12.85 17.04
N ARG A 259 30.07 -11.95 18.02
CA ARG A 259 29.26 -12.00 19.25
C ARG A 259 27.77 -11.76 18.97
N ALA A 260 27.46 -10.78 18.14
CA ALA A 260 26.08 -10.50 17.73
C ALA A 260 25.45 -11.68 16.97
N VAL A 261 26.19 -12.30 16.04
CA VAL A 261 25.76 -13.53 15.35
C VAL A 261 25.57 -14.70 16.31
N ALA A 262 26.43 -14.83 17.33
CA ALA A 262 26.24 -15.86 18.36
C ALA A 262 24.98 -15.63 19.21
N GLN A 263 24.63 -14.38 19.51
CA GLN A 263 23.38 -14.01 20.19
C GLN A 263 22.16 -14.37 19.33
N LEU A 264 22.17 -14.01 18.04
CA LEU A 264 21.11 -14.39 17.09
C LEU A 264 20.94 -15.91 17.01
N ARG A 265 22.05 -16.65 16.90
CA ARG A 265 22.01 -18.12 16.86
C ARG A 265 21.39 -18.73 18.12
N ALA A 266 21.66 -18.16 19.29
CA ALA A 266 21.07 -18.63 20.55
C ALA A 266 19.55 -18.36 20.63
N ALA A 267 19.05 -17.33 19.93
CA ALA A 267 17.64 -16.96 19.89
C ALA A 267 16.89 -17.52 18.65
N ALA A 268 17.56 -18.27 17.78
CA ALA A 268 17.01 -18.73 16.49
C ALA A 268 15.71 -19.55 16.64
N THR A 269 15.57 -20.32 17.72
CA THR A 269 14.35 -21.10 17.98
C THR A 269 13.15 -20.22 18.33
N GLN A 270 13.36 -19.03 18.88
CA GLN A 270 12.29 -18.08 19.19
C GLN A 270 11.82 -17.35 17.92
N TRP A 271 12.75 -17.06 17.02
CA TRP A 271 12.44 -16.50 15.70
C TRP A 271 11.60 -17.46 14.87
N ALA A 272 11.96 -18.75 14.82
CA ALA A 272 11.24 -19.76 14.05
C ALA A 272 9.80 -20.05 14.51
N VAL A 273 9.38 -19.52 15.67
CA VAL A 273 8.01 -19.60 16.20
C VAL A 273 7.24 -18.30 15.94
N ALA A 274 7.94 -17.20 15.69
CA ALA A 274 7.38 -15.87 15.46
C ALA A 274 7.23 -15.53 13.97
N ALA A 275 8.02 -16.18 13.10
CA ALA A 275 7.92 -16.16 11.64
C ALA A 275 7.02 -17.30 11.14
#